data_AF-A0A0C1QI40-F1
#
_entry.id   AF-A0A0C1QI40-F1
#
_cell.length_a   1.000
_cell.length_b   1.000
_cell.length_c   1.000
_cell.angle_alpha   90.00
_cell.angle_beta   90.00
_cell.angle_gamma   90.00
#
_symmetry.space_group_name_H-M   'P 1'
#
loop_
_entity.id
_entity.type
_entity.pdbx_description
1 polymer ?
#
loop_
_entity_poly.entity_id
_entity_poly.type
_entity_poly.pdbx_seq_one_letter_code
_entity_poly.pdbx_strand_id
1 'polypeptide(L)'
;MKKLSAALLMLSTATVAQPYDNSLTEEAIKKRLAPIGSVYLAGAEDTAAAAPSGPRSGEQIYQASCFACHGTGALGAPKTADEWATRLSKGADVLLDHAINGFNAMPPKGTCMDCSDDEIQAAIDFMLK
;
A
#
# COMPACT_ATOMS: atom_id res chain seq x y z
N MET A 1 -59.69 21.20 20.70
CA MET A 1 -59.18 20.44 19.54
C MET A 1 -58.10 21.25 18.86
N LYS A 2 -56.86 20.70 18.78
CA LYS A 2 -55.74 21.05 17.87
C LYS A 2 -55.36 22.54 17.84
N LYS A 3 -54.19 22.93 18.31
CA LYS A 3 -52.96 22.98 17.50
C LYS A 3 -51.74 23.06 18.41
N LEU A 4 -50.88 22.04 18.36
CA LEU A 4 -49.52 22.08 18.89
C LEU A 4 -48.63 21.30 17.92
N SER A 5 -47.43 21.83 17.73
CA SER A 5 -46.23 21.16 17.18
C SER A 5 -46.22 20.94 15.66
N ALA A 6 -45.12 21.13 14.93
CA ALA A 6 -43.75 21.45 15.27
C ALA A 6 -43.10 22.12 14.04
N ALA A 7 -42.28 23.14 14.25
CA ALA A 7 -41.35 23.61 13.23
C ALA A 7 -40.26 22.55 13.06
N LEU A 8 -40.37 21.76 11.99
CA LEU A 8 -39.37 20.77 11.61
C LEU A 8 -38.21 21.51 10.94
N LEU A 9 -37.16 21.78 11.73
CA LEU A 9 -35.89 22.31 11.26
C LEU A 9 -35.23 21.20 10.40
N MET A 10 -35.30 21.36 9.08
CA MET A 10 -34.62 20.48 8.12
C MET A 10 -33.11 20.72 8.22
N LEU A 11 -32.43 19.91 9.02
CA LEU A 11 -30.97 19.85 9.06
C LEU A 11 -30.49 19.01 7.88
N SER A 12 -30.23 19.66 6.74
CA SER A 12 -29.65 19.02 5.57
C SER A 12 -28.19 18.64 5.84
N THR A 13 -27.94 17.38 6.20
CA THR A 13 -26.59 16.81 6.16
C THR A 13 -26.22 16.53 4.71
N ALA A 14 -25.47 17.44 4.09
CA ALA A 14 -24.78 17.13 2.84
C ALA A 14 -23.66 16.12 3.15
N THR A 15 -23.94 14.84 2.93
CA THR A 15 -22.89 13.82 2.86
C THR A 15 -22.12 14.05 1.57
N VAL A 16 -20.95 14.69 1.66
CA VAL A 16 -19.96 14.65 0.58
C VAL A 16 -19.41 13.24 0.55
N ALA A 17 -19.92 12.41 -0.37
CA ALA A 17 -19.23 11.19 -0.75
C ALA A 17 -17.91 11.61 -1.39
N GLN A 18 -16.80 11.42 -0.68
CA GLN A 18 -15.48 11.49 -1.30
C GLN A 18 -15.44 10.44 -2.41
N PRO A 19 -15.23 10.82 -3.69
CA PRO A 19 -15.10 9.84 -4.74
C PRO A 19 -13.82 9.05 -4.48
N TYR A 20 -13.98 7.75 -4.27
CA TYR A 20 -12.90 6.79 -4.45
C TYR A 20 -12.38 7.01 -5.88
N ASP A 21 -11.15 7.53 -6.01
CA ASP A 21 -10.59 7.94 -7.30
C ASP A 21 -10.25 6.70 -8.15
N ASN A 22 -11.30 6.16 -8.76
CA ASN A 22 -11.22 5.24 -9.88
C ASN A 22 -11.27 6.04 -11.19
N SER A 23 -10.70 7.26 -11.21
CA SER A 23 -10.82 8.12 -12.37
C SER A 23 -10.16 7.45 -13.58
N LEU A 24 -10.99 7.25 -14.59
CA LEU A 24 -10.60 6.95 -15.96
C LEU A 24 -10.06 8.23 -16.64
N THR A 25 -9.40 9.09 -15.86
CA THR A 25 -8.74 10.27 -16.41
C THR A 25 -7.60 9.81 -17.29
N GLU A 26 -7.41 10.50 -18.41
CA GLU A 26 -6.39 10.15 -19.38
C GLU A 26 -5.00 10.07 -18.74
N GLU A 27 -4.71 10.97 -17.80
CA GLU A 27 -3.46 11.00 -17.04
C GLU A 27 -3.30 9.79 -16.11
N ALA A 28 -4.34 9.40 -15.38
CA ALA A 28 -4.28 8.24 -14.50
C ALA A 28 -4.26 6.92 -15.28
N ILE A 29 -4.85 6.88 -16.47
CA ILE A 29 -4.74 5.76 -17.42
C ILE A 29 -3.32 5.68 -17.96
N LYS A 30 -2.77 6.79 -18.49
CA LYS A 30 -1.38 6.84 -18.99
C LYS A 30 -0.37 6.41 -17.95
N LYS A 31 -0.56 6.84 -16.69
CA LYS A 31 0.32 6.44 -15.58
C LYS A 31 0.32 4.93 -15.31
N ARG A 32 -0.83 4.25 -15.47
CA ARG A 32 -0.95 2.80 -15.26
C ARG A 32 -0.50 1.98 -16.47
N LEU A 33 -0.63 2.55 -17.68
CA LEU A 33 -0.16 1.95 -18.93
C LEU A 33 1.32 2.23 -19.20
N ALA A 34 1.98 3.03 -18.36
CA ALA A 34 3.40 3.32 -18.51
C ALA A 34 4.22 2.02 -18.40
N PRO A 35 5.19 1.80 -19.31
CA PRO A 35 5.99 0.59 -19.30
C PRO A 35 6.83 0.49 -18.02
N ILE A 36 6.75 -0.66 -17.36
CA ILE A 36 7.56 -0.99 -16.17
C ILE A 36 8.99 -1.46 -16.51
N GLY A 37 9.34 -1.51 -17.80
CA GLY A 37 10.64 -1.92 -18.32
C GLY A 37 10.80 -1.55 -19.79
N SER A 38 12.03 -1.55 -20.28
CA SER A 38 12.34 -1.22 -21.68
C SER A 38 12.24 -2.45 -22.58
N VAL A 39 11.62 -2.30 -23.75
CA VAL A 39 11.72 -3.26 -24.85
C VAL A 39 12.80 -2.73 -25.78
N TYR A 40 13.91 -3.46 -25.90
CA TYR A 40 14.99 -3.12 -26.81
C TYR A 40 14.64 -3.61 -28.22
N LEU A 41 14.43 -2.68 -29.15
CA LEU A 41 14.48 -3.00 -30.58
C LEU A 41 15.92 -2.80 -31.05
N ALA A 42 16.52 -3.84 -31.62
CA ALA A 42 17.87 -3.78 -32.15
C ALA A 42 18.00 -2.64 -33.17
N GLY A 43 18.76 -1.59 -32.81
CA GLY A 43 18.99 -0.41 -33.65
C GLY A 43 18.17 0.84 -33.31
N ALA A 44 17.29 0.81 -32.30
CA ALA A 44 16.65 2.01 -31.76
C ALA A 44 17.51 2.64 -30.65
N GLU A 45 17.63 3.96 -30.63
CA GLU A 45 18.27 4.67 -29.52
C GLU A 45 17.41 4.56 -28.25
N ASP A 46 18.05 4.26 -27.13
CA ASP A 46 17.43 4.02 -25.85
C ASP A 46 16.72 5.28 -25.33
N THR A 47 15.40 5.35 -25.50
CA THR A 47 14.54 6.35 -24.82
C THR A 47 13.96 5.80 -23.52
N ALA A 48 14.66 4.89 -22.86
CA ALA A 48 14.26 4.37 -21.56
C ALA A 48 14.13 5.54 -20.57
N ALA A 49 12.88 5.90 -20.24
CA ALA A 49 12.60 6.81 -19.14
C ALA A 49 13.32 6.26 -17.91
N ALA A 50 14.18 7.10 -17.31
CA ALA A 50 14.97 6.72 -16.16
C ALA A 50 14.03 6.11 -15.11
N ALA A 51 14.23 4.83 -14.80
CA ALA A 51 13.62 4.23 -13.63
C ALA A 51 13.93 5.15 -12.43
N PRO A 52 12.98 5.39 -11.51
CA PRO A 52 13.23 6.20 -10.34
C PRO A 52 14.53 5.68 -9.69
N SER A 53 15.56 6.51 -9.73
CA SER A 53 16.94 6.13 -9.39
C SER A 53 17.21 6.13 -7.89
N GLY A 54 16.14 6.14 -7.08
CA GLY A 54 16.20 6.16 -5.64
C GLY A 54 15.34 5.04 -5.04
N PRO A 55 15.62 4.67 -3.78
CA PRO A 55 14.84 3.66 -3.08
C PRO A 55 13.36 4.07 -3.03
N ARG A 56 12.49 3.10 -3.28
CA ARG A 56 11.04 3.25 -3.20
C ARG A 56 10.64 3.55 -1.76
N SER A 57 9.55 4.29 -1.58
CA SER A 57 9.01 4.53 -0.24
C SER A 57 8.38 3.27 0.35
N GLY A 58 8.32 3.19 1.68
CA GLY A 58 7.65 2.09 2.37
C GLY A 58 6.20 1.88 1.95
N GLU A 59 5.47 2.97 1.68
CA GLU A 59 4.11 2.89 1.15
C GLU A 59 4.06 2.26 -0.24
N GLN A 60 4.99 2.62 -1.12
CA GLN A 60 5.07 2.04 -2.47
C GLN A 60 5.31 0.53 -2.41
N ILE A 61 6.26 0.09 -1.56
CA ILE A 61 6.54 -1.32 -1.35
C ILE A 61 5.34 -2.04 -0.73
N TYR A 62 4.74 -1.43 0.30
CA TYR A 62 3.56 -1.99 0.94
C TYR A 62 2.44 -2.24 -0.06
N GLN A 63 2.09 -1.26 -0.89
CA GLN A 63 1.03 -1.38 -1.88
C GLN A 63 1.37 -2.41 -2.97
N ALA A 64 2.63 -2.47 -3.41
CA ALA A 64 3.06 -3.36 -4.49
C ALA A 64 3.17 -4.83 -4.06
N SER A 65 3.64 -5.10 -2.83
CA SER A 65 4.07 -6.44 -2.42
C SER A 65 3.47 -6.94 -1.11
N CYS A 66 3.15 -6.06 -0.16
CA CYS A 66 2.74 -6.48 1.19
C CYS A 66 1.21 -6.48 1.40
N PHE A 67 0.50 -5.57 0.72
CA PHE A 67 -0.92 -5.27 0.94
C PHE A 67 -1.83 -6.48 0.75
N ALA A 68 -1.53 -7.34 -0.23
CA ALA A 68 -2.35 -8.50 -0.53
C ALA A 68 -2.61 -9.38 0.70
N CYS A 69 -1.61 -9.52 1.57
CA CYS A 69 -1.72 -10.27 2.82
C CYS A 69 -1.97 -9.37 4.03
N HIS A 70 -1.19 -8.30 4.22
CA HIS A 70 -1.28 -7.48 5.43
C HIS A 70 -2.47 -6.51 5.45
N GLY A 71 -3.01 -6.13 4.29
CA GLY A 71 -4.24 -5.33 4.19
C GLY A 71 -5.52 -6.14 4.46
N THR A 72 -5.47 -7.45 4.21
CA THR A 72 -6.61 -8.37 4.33
C THR A 72 -6.56 -9.24 5.58
N GLY A 73 -5.37 -9.48 6.14
CA GLY A 73 -5.13 -10.48 7.19
C GLY A 73 -5.01 -11.91 6.63
N ALA A 74 -4.79 -12.06 5.32
CA ALA A 74 -4.70 -13.39 4.70
C ALA A 74 -3.61 -14.25 5.37
N LEU A 75 -3.91 -15.54 5.53
CA LEU A 75 -3.00 -16.52 6.14
C LEU A 75 -2.51 -16.15 7.56
N GLY A 76 -3.25 -15.29 8.27
CA GLY A 76 -2.87 -14.82 9.61
C GLY A 76 -1.84 -13.69 9.62
N ALA A 77 -1.71 -12.95 8.51
CA ALA A 77 -0.90 -11.75 8.45
C ALA A 77 -1.44 -10.67 9.42
N PRO A 78 -0.58 -9.99 10.19
CA PRO A 78 -1.02 -8.93 11.10
C PRO A 78 -1.56 -7.72 10.33
N LYS A 79 -2.70 -7.20 10.78
CA LYS A 79 -3.38 -6.02 10.22
C LYS A 79 -3.66 -4.94 11.26
N THR A 80 -3.96 -5.36 12.48
CA THR A 80 -4.37 -4.45 13.57
C THR A 80 -3.18 -4.08 14.45
N ALA A 81 -3.31 -2.95 15.16
CA ALA A 81 -2.29 -2.48 16.09
C ALA A 81 -1.95 -3.53 17.17
N ASP A 82 -2.94 -4.26 17.69
CA ASP A 82 -2.73 -5.28 18.72
C ASP A 82 -1.93 -6.50 18.20
N GLU A 83 -2.19 -6.92 16.97
CA GLU A 83 -1.46 -8.02 16.32
C GLU A 83 0.00 -7.64 16.06
N TRP A 84 0.24 -6.37 15.72
CA TRP A 84 1.58 -5.81 15.56
C TRP A 84 2.29 -5.63 16.90
N ALA A 85 1.62 -5.13 17.93
CA ALA A 85 2.18 -4.97 19.28
C ALA A 85 2.69 -6.31 19.84
N THR A 86 1.93 -7.39 19.64
CA THR A 86 2.33 -8.74 20.04
C THR A 86 3.63 -9.17 19.34
N ARG A 87 3.83 -8.80 18.07
CA ARG A 87 5.03 -9.16 17.30
C ARG A 87 6.21 -8.27 17.63
N LEU A 88 5.97 -6.97 17.78
CA LEU A 88 6.98 -5.99 18.20
C LEU A 88 7.57 -6.30 19.57
N SER A 89 6.80 -6.95 20.46
CA SER A 89 7.32 -7.42 21.76
C SER A 89 8.49 -8.40 21.65
N LYS A 90 8.67 -9.03 20.47
CA LYS A 90 9.79 -9.93 20.17
C LYS A 90 11.06 -9.22 19.68
N GLY A 91 10.98 -7.91 19.42
CA GLY A 91 12.07 -7.09 18.90
C GLY A 91 11.89 -6.71 17.42
N ALA A 92 12.28 -5.48 17.08
CA ALA A 92 12.22 -4.96 15.71
C ALA A 92 13.18 -5.69 14.76
N ASP A 93 14.37 -6.04 15.24
CA ASP A 93 15.38 -6.77 14.44
C ASP A 93 14.87 -8.15 14.02
N VAL A 94 14.11 -8.82 14.89
CA VAL A 94 13.50 -10.13 14.60
C VAL A 94 12.39 -9.99 13.55
N LEU A 95 11.63 -8.88 13.56
CA LEU A 95 10.63 -8.60 12.53
C LEU A 95 11.29 -8.39 11.16
N LEU A 96 12.39 -7.62 11.11
CA LEU A 96 13.13 -7.38 9.89
C LEU A 96 13.74 -8.69 9.35
N ASP A 97 14.39 -9.47 10.21
CA ASP A 97 14.96 -10.77 9.84
C ASP A 97 13.91 -11.71 9.22
N HIS A 98 12.75 -11.86 9.88
CA HIS A 98 11.64 -12.65 9.35
C HIS A 98 11.07 -12.08 8.04
N ALA A 99 11.04 -10.76 7.87
CA ALA A 99 10.55 -10.16 6.63
C ALA A 99 11.52 -10.40 5.47
N ILE A 100 12.82 -10.37 5.71
CA ILE A 100 13.87 -10.62 4.71
C ILE A 100 13.93 -12.12 4.37
N ASN A 101 14.03 -12.97 5.38
CA ASN A 101 14.29 -14.40 5.22
C ASN A 101 13.03 -15.25 5.05
N GLY A 102 11.85 -14.67 5.31
CA GLY A 102 10.58 -15.38 5.33
C GLY A 102 10.32 -16.07 6.67
N PHE A 103 9.04 -16.19 7.03
CA PHE A 103 8.62 -16.79 8.29
C PHE A 103 7.19 -17.34 8.20
N ASN A 104 7.02 -18.62 8.55
CA ASN A 104 5.75 -19.34 8.39
C ASN A 104 5.19 -19.24 6.97
N ALA A 105 4.02 -18.62 6.80
CA ALA A 105 3.36 -18.41 5.52
C ALA A 105 3.86 -17.16 4.77
N MET A 106 4.70 -16.32 5.40
CA MET A 106 5.27 -15.13 4.76
C MET A 106 6.51 -15.53 3.95
N PRO A 107 6.51 -15.36 2.61
CA PRO A 107 7.67 -15.66 1.78
C PRO A 107 8.83 -14.68 2.03
N PRO A 108 10.08 -15.06 1.68
CA PRO A 108 11.22 -14.16 1.74
C PRO A 108 10.95 -12.83 1.04
N LYS A 109 11.38 -11.74 1.68
CA LYS A 109 11.20 -10.34 1.25
C LYS A 109 9.75 -9.94 0.95
N GLY A 110 8.76 -10.66 1.49
CA GLY A 110 7.34 -10.38 1.25
C GLY A 110 6.96 -10.37 -0.23
N THR A 111 7.58 -11.23 -1.05
CA THR A 111 7.47 -11.27 -2.53
C THR A 111 8.17 -10.14 -3.30
N CYS A 112 8.78 -9.18 -2.61
CA CYS A 112 9.57 -8.11 -3.24
C CYS A 112 11.04 -8.55 -3.44
N MET A 113 11.29 -9.38 -4.46
CA MET A 113 12.63 -9.93 -4.69
C MET A 113 13.66 -8.85 -5.10
N ASP A 114 13.21 -7.74 -5.68
CA ASP A 114 14.04 -6.61 -6.08
C ASP A 114 14.22 -5.56 -4.97
N CYS A 115 13.58 -5.71 -3.81
CA CYS A 115 13.70 -4.75 -2.72
C CYS A 115 15.09 -4.75 -2.08
N SER A 116 15.62 -3.60 -1.69
CA SER A 116 16.72 -3.58 -0.71
C SER A 116 16.19 -3.87 0.70
N ASP A 117 17.06 -4.25 1.64
CA ASP A 117 16.67 -4.44 3.04
C ASP A 117 16.14 -3.13 3.66
N ASP A 118 16.66 -1.98 3.24
CA ASP A 118 16.16 -0.66 3.64
C ASP A 118 14.73 -0.40 3.12
N GLU A 119 14.41 -0.83 1.90
CA GLU A 119 13.06 -0.74 1.34
C GLU A 119 12.08 -1.64 2.11
N ILE A 120 12.52 -2.82 2.54
CA ILE A 120 11.73 -3.71 3.41
C ILE A 120 11.51 -3.08 4.79
N GLN A 121 12.56 -2.51 5.40
CA GLN A 121 12.43 -1.80 6.67
C GLN A 121 11.44 -0.63 6.57
N ALA A 122 11.54 0.17 5.51
CA ALA A 122 10.61 1.27 5.28
C ALA A 122 9.15 0.78 5.14
N ALA A 123 8.92 -0.37 4.52
CA ALA A 123 7.60 -0.98 4.42
C ALA A 123 7.07 -1.45 5.78
N ILE A 124 7.92 -2.03 6.62
CA ILE A 124 7.58 -2.38 8.01
C ILE A 124 7.16 -1.11 8.76
N ASP A 125 7.96 -0.05 8.69
CA ASP A 125 7.65 1.22 9.35
C ASP A 125 6.34 1.85 8.86
N PHE A 126 5.99 1.65 7.59
CA PHE A 126 4.71 2.08 7.06
C PHE A 126 3.53 1.29 7.66
N MET A 127 3.66 -0.03 7.80
CA MET A 127 2.61 -0.88 8.39
C MET A 127 2.40 -0.66 9.89
N LEU A 128 3.42 -0.16 10.59
CA LEU A 128 3.38 0.10 12.03
C LEU A 128 2.83 1.49 12.40
N LYS A 129 2.59 2.36 11.42
CA LYS A 129 1.93 3.66 11.61
C LYS A 129 0.43 3.52 11.72
#